data_AF-N2BE88-F1
#
_entry.id   AF-N2BE88-F1
#
_cell.length_a   1.000
_cell.length_b   1.000
_cell.length_c   1.000
_cell.angle_alpha   90.00
_cell.angle_beta   90.00
_cell.angle_gamma   90.00
#
_symmetry.space_group_name_H-M   'P 1'
#
loop_
_entity.id
_entity.type
_entity.pdbx_description
1 polymer ?
#
loop_
_entity_poly.entity_id
_entity_poly.type
_entity_poly.pdbx_seq_one_letter_code
_entity_poly.pdbx_strand_id
1 'polypeptide(L)' 'MAYKNKDDIIQAMADKINDLEASSVSTHCADFNIVNVVDIPHSSLGKNKEKFKSEAIKLLGKTNVLDENNCYHIVMHQQN' A
#
# COMPACT_ATOMS: atom_id res chain seq x y z
N MET A 1 -34.96 9.81 -1.07
CA MET A 1 -33.50 9.61 -1.01
C MET A 1 -33.06 9.97 0.40
N ALA A 2 -32.80 9.00 1.27
CA ALA A 2 -32.43 9.26 2.66
C ALA A 2 -31.00 9.79 2.71
N TYR A 3 -30.82 11.03 3.16
CA TYR A 3 -29.51 11.53 3.55
C TYR A 3 -29.08 10.75 4.79
N LYS A 4 -28.05 9.90 4.68
CA LYS A 4 -27.47 9.21 5.84
C LYS A 4 -26.99 10.27 6.84
N ASN A 5 -27.38 10.14 8.11
CA ASN A 5 -26.92 11.02 9.16
C ASN A 5 -25.39 10.89 9.31
N LYS A 6 -24.69 11.93 9.76
CA LYS A 6 -23.24 11.91 9.98
C LYS A 6 -22.82 10.72 10.85
N ASP A 7 -23.62 10.41 11.87
CA ASP A 7 -23.35 9.28 12.78
C ASP A 7 -23.43 7.93 12.06
N ASP A 8 -24.38 7.76 11.14
CA ASP A 8 -24.51 6.54 10.33
C ASP A 8 -23.32 6.37 9.37
N ILE A 9 -22.78 7.49 8.88
CA ILE A 9 -21.59 7.49 8.02
C ILE A 9 -20.35 7.11 8.83
N ILE A 10 -20.19 7.67 10.03
CA ILE A 10 -19.08 7.36 10.93
C ILE A 10 -19.13 5.89 11.35
N GLN A 11 -20.31 5.38 11.72
CA GLN A 11 -20.49 3.98 12.10
C GLN A 11 -20.18 3.04 10.93
N ALA A 12 -20.68 3.36 9.73
CA ALA A 12 -20.39 2.56 8.54
C ALA A 12 -18.89 2.53 8.19
N MET A 13 -18.14 3.62 8.43
CA MET A 13 -16.68 3.63 8.27
C MET A 13 -15.99 2.76 9.33
N ALA A 14 -16.38 2.87 10.60
CA ALA A 14 -15.81 2.08 11.68
C ALA A 14 -16.04 0.58 11.48
N ASP A 15 -17.27 0.20 11.12
CA ASP A 15 -17.62 -1.19 10.81
C ASP A 15 -16.82 -1.70 9.62
N LYS A 16 -16.61 -0.86 8.59
CA LYS A 16 -15.80 -1.24 7.43
C LYS A 16 -14.32 -1.41 7.78
N ILE A 17 -13.77 -0.58 8.67
CA ILE A 17 -12.39 -0.72 9.15
C ILE A 17 -12.22 -2.00 9.97
N ASN A 18 -13.20 -2.35 10.81
CA ASN A 18 -13.18 -3.59 11.59
C ASN A 18 -13.36 -4.84 10.71
N ASP A 19 -14.26 -4.77 9.71
CA ASP A 19 -14.55 -5.84 8.74
C ASP A 19 -13.36 -6.14 7.83
N LEU A 20 -12.62 -5.10 7.46
CA LEU A 20 -11.42 -5.24 6.63
C LEU A 20 -10.23 -5.81 7.41
N GLU A 21 -10.32 -5.93 8.74
CA GLU A 21 -9.20 -6.12 9.66
C GLU A 21 -8.11 -5.05 9.47
N ALA A 22 -7.38 -4.71 10.53
CA ALA A 22 -6.21 -3.83 10.41
C ALA A 22 -5.13 -4.38 9.44
N SER A 23 -5.30 -5.62 8.95
CA SER A 23 -4.44 -6.30 8.00
C SER A 23 -4.68 -5.91 6.54
N SER A 24 -5.82 -5.29 6.18
CA SER A 24 -6.06 -4.78 4.82
C SER A 24 -5.80 -3.29 4.63
N VAL A 25 -5.52 -2.55 5.72
CA VAL A 25 -4.88 -1.24 5.61
C VAL A 25 -3.40 -1.50 5.41
N SER A 26 -2.84 -0.94 4.34
CA SER A 26 -1.49 -1.28 3.87
C SER A 26 -0.47 -1.18 5.02
N THR A 27 0.34 -2.21 5.19
CA THR A 27 1.22 -2.50 6.34
C THR A 27 2.13 -1.34 6.73
N HIS A 28 2.38 -0.41 5.79
CA HIS A 28 3.19 0.79 6.00
C HIS A 28 2.55 1.85 6.90
N CYS A 29 1.23 1.89 7.02
CA CYS A 29 0.56 2.81 7.95
C CYS A 29 0.83 2.46 9.43
N ALA A 30 1.30 1.25 9.71
CA ALA A 30 1.53 0.75 11.06
C ALA A 30 3.01 0.82 11.51
N ASP A 31 3.96 1.09 10.60
CA ASP A 31 5.39 1.16 10.91
C ASP A 31 5.90 2.61 10.81
N PHE A 32 6.25 3.19 11.96
CA PHE A 32 6.77 4.56 12.07
C PHE A 32 8.12 4.76 11.35
N ASN A 33 8.83 3.69 11.01
CA ASN A 33 10.09 3.77 10.27
C ASN A 33 9.88 3.91 8.76
N ILE A 34 8.64 3.77 8.27
CA ILE A 34 8.29 3.94 6.86
C ILE A 34 7.76 5.36 6.64
N VAL A 35 8.49 6.16 5.86
CA VAL A 35 8.11 7.54 5.52
C VAL A 35 7.02 7.55 4.47
N ASN A 36 7.15 6.67 3.48
CA ASN A 36 6.24 6.62 2.35
C ASN A 36 6.30 5.27 1.65
N VAL A 37 5.24 4.92 0.94
CA VAL A 37 5.20 3.81 0.01
C VAL A 37 4.72 4.31 -1.34
N VAL A 38 5.43 3.91 -2.40
CA VAL A 38 5.02 4.20 -3.77
C VAL A 38 4.54 2.91 -4.42
N ASP A 39 3.29 2.94 -4.87
CA ASP A 39 2.63 1.82 -5.54
C ASP A 39 2.79 1.96 -7.06
N ILE A 40 3.37 0.94 -7.69
CA ILE A 40 3.53 0.87 -9.14
C ILE A 40 2.80 -0.37 -9.66
N PRO A 41 1.59 -0.19 -10.25
CA PRO A 41 0.83 -1.30 -10.79
C PRO A 41 1.59 -2.02 -11.90
N HIS A 42 1.54 -3.36 -11.92
CA HIS A 42 2.18 -4.15 -12.98
C HIS A 42 1.67 -3.78 -14.38
N SER A 43 0.39 -3.40 -14.47
CA SER A 43 -0.24 -2.94 -15.71
C SER A 43 0.44 -1.71 -16.31
N SER A 44 0.98 -0.81 -15.47
CA SER A 44 1.69 0.39 -15.92
C SER A 44 3.06 0.09 -16.55
N LEU A 45 3.67 -1.04 -16.17
CA LEU A 45 5.00 -1.46 -16.64
C LEU A 45 4.94 -2.40 -17.85
N GLY A 46 3.79 -3.04 -18.07
CA GLY A 46 3.56 -3.97 -19.18
C GLY A 46 4.61 -5.08 -19.23
N LYS A 47 5.28 -5.22 -20.38
CA LYS A 47 6.32 -6.25 -20.59
C LYS A 47 7.60 -6.01 -19.79
N ASN A 48 7.81 -4.80 -19.26
CA ASN A 48 9.06 -4.41 -18.58
C ASN A 48 9.04 -4.68 -17.07
N LYS A 49 7.95 -5.22 -16.52
CA LYS A 49 7.77 -5.42 -15.08
C LYS A 49 8.92 -6.17 -14.40
N GLU A 50 9.41 -7.25 -15.01
CA GLU A 50 10.51 -8.06 -14.44
C GLU A 50 11.84 -7.30 -14.44
N LYS A 51 12.11 -6.53 -15.50
CA LYS A 51 13.30 -5.67 -15.58
C LYS A 51 13.23 -4.58 -14.53
N PHE A 52 12.08 -3.92 -14.38
CA PHE A 52 11.85 -2.93 -13.34
C PHE A 52 12.13 -3.50 -11.96
N LYS A 53 11.52 -4.65 -11.62
CA LYS A 53 11.73 -5.34 -10.34
C LYS A 53 13.20 -5.61 -10.08
N SER A 54 13.93 -6.14 -11.07
CA SER A 54 15.36 -6.46 -10.91
C SER A 54 16.23 -5.24 -10.63
N GLU A 55 15.96 -4.11 -11.29
CA GLU A 55 16.74 -2.88 -11.13
C GLU A 55 16.35 -2.16 -9.83
N ALA A 56 15.06 -2.15 -9.48
CA ALA A 56 14.56 -1.63 -8.21
C ALA A 56 15.18 -2.39 -7.02
N ILE A 57 15.21 -3.72 -7.07
CA ILE A 57 15.84 -4.54 -6.01
C ILE A 57 17.35 -4.27 -5.91
N LYS A 58 18.05 -4.08 -7.04
CA LYS A 58 19.48 -3.72 -7.00
C LYS A 58 19.74 -2.38 -6.33
N LEU A 59 18.92 -1.37 -6.65
CA LEU A 59 19.12 -0.01 -6.16
C LEU A 59 18.66 0.16 -4.71
N LEU A 60 17.54 -0.45 -4.36
CA LEU A 60 16.84 -0.19 -3.10
C LEU A 60 16.97 -1.34 -2.10
N GLY A 61 17.41 -2.52 -2.53
CA GLY A 61 17.44 -3.73 -1.71
C GLY A 61 16.11 -4.49 -1.75
N LYS A 62 16.20 -5.82 -1.65
CA LYS A 62 15.05 -6.73 -1.75
C LYS A 62 13.99 -6.51 -0.67
N THR A 63 14.39 -6.07 0.52
CA THR A 63 13.49 -5.80 1.65
C THR A 63 12.56 -4.61 1.40
N ASN A 64 12.93 -3.73 0.47
CA ASN A 64 12.24 -2.47 0.22
C ASN A 64 11.34 -2.52 -1.02
N VAL A 65 11.22 -3.69 -1.65
CA VAL A 65 10.39 -3.91 -2.84
C VAL A 65 9.49 -5.12 -2.58
N LEU A 66 8.22 -4.87 -2.26
CA LEU A 66 7.21 -5.92 -2.13
C LEU A 66 6.49 -6.08 -3.46
N ASP A 67 6.21 -7.32 -3.84
CA ASP A 67 5.51 -7.68 -5.07
C ASP A 67 4.29 -8.52 -4.68
N GLU A 68 3.15 -7.86 -4.60
CA GLU A 68 1.88 -8.44 -4.18
C GLU A 68 0.73 -7.67 -4.82
N ASN A 69 -0.48 -8.25 -4.84
CA ASN A 69 -1.68 -7.57 -5.35
C ASN A 69 -1.56 -6.97 -6.77
N ASN A 70 -0.73 -7.57 -7.63
CA ASN A 70 -0.38 -7.06 -8.97
C ASN A 70 0.27 -5.66 -8.98
N CYS A 71 0.98 -5.33 -7.90
CA CYS A 71 1.64 -4.05 -7.70
C CYS A 71 3.05 -4.25 -7.12
N TYR A 72 3.98 -3.39 -7.49
CA TYR A 72 5.22 -3.24 -6.75
C TYR A 72 5.05 -2.13 -5.72
N HIS A 73 5.19 -2.49 -4.44
CA HIS A 73 5.20 -1.54 -3.33
C HIS A 73 6.66 -1.21 -2.99
N ILE A 74 7.07 0.03 -3.26
CA ILE A 74 8.41 0.51 -2.93
C ILE A 74 8.35 1.23 -1.59
N VAL A 75 9.01 0.64 -0.59
CA VAL A 75 9.05 1.14 0.78
C VAL A 75 10.20 2.12 0.94
N MET A 76 9.90 3.33 1.40
CA MET A 76 10.88 4.36 1.74
C MET A 76 10.99 4.49 3.25
N HIS A 77 12.17 4.20 3.78
CA HIS A 77 12.45 4.30 5.21
C HIS A 77 12.93 5.70 5.60
N GLN A 78 12.74 6.08 6.87
CA GLN A 78 13.35 7.29 7.43
C GLN A 78 14.87 7.17 7.31
N GLN A 79 15.51 8.18 6.72
CA GLN A 79 16.96 8.32 6.77
C GLN A 79 17.30 9.03 8.10
N ASN A 80 18.04 8.35 8.97
CA ASN A 80 18.65 8.94 10.16
C ASN A 80 19.73 9.95 9.78
#